data_AF-A0A819SBE4-F1
#
_entry.id   AF-A0A819SBE4-F1
#
_cell.length_a   1.000
_cell.length_b   1.000
_cell.length_c   1.000
_cell.angle_alpha   90.00
_cell.angle_beta   90.00
_cell.angle_gamma   90.00
#
_symmetry.space_group_name_H-M   'P 1'
#
loop_
_entity.id
_entity.type
_entity.pdbx_description
1 polymer ?
#
loop_
_entity_poly.entity_id
_entity_poly.type
_entity_poly.pdbx_seq_one_letter_code
_entity_poly.pdbx_strand_id
1 'polypeptide(L)'
;MTTSTGRICCFTCNKAKATSKCAGCLKDFCFTHLSDHRQELANQLDEIEVHRDLFRQALNEQTTDPQTHPLMKEIDQWEQDSINKIHETVKEVRQVLFQHTLRHTNQLEEKLNLLTNQIRACREEDDIIETDLSRWHNELIQLNEQLIKPQNIIIQYDSTSLVNKIHVDISSNKAHTIDEPIKSNEGNCCVSFL
;
A
#
# COMPACT_ATOMS: atom_id res chain seq x y z
N MET A 1 -52.61 26.73 -50.06
CA MET A 1 -52.07 26.55 -48.70
C MET A 1 -50.85 27.43 -48.56
N THR A 2 -50.96 28.49 -47.77
CA THR A 2 -49.94 29.53 -47.57
C THR A 2 -48.96 29.08 -46.49
N THR A 3 -47.68 28.94 -46.83
CA THR A 3 -46.59 28.60 -45.92
C THR A 3 -46.27 29.80 -45.03
N SER A 4 -46.44 29.63 -43.72
CA SER A 4 -45.98 30.58 -42.70
C SER A 4 -44.45 30.64 -42.72
N THR A 5 -43.88 31.74 -43.22
CA THR A 5 -42.44 32.02 -43.16
C THR A 5 -42.05 32.40 -41.73
N GLY A 6 -41.91 31.38 -40.87
CA GLY A 6 -41.29 31.53 -39.56
C GLY A 6 -39.85 31.99 -39.75
N ARG A 7 -39.54 33.21 -39.31
CA ARG A 7 -38.17 33.74 -39.36
C ARG A 7 -37.24 32.84 -38.53
N ILE A 8 -36.22 32.27 -39.16
CA ILE A 8 -35.21 31.44 -38.47
C ILE A 8 -34.32 32.37 -37.63
N CYS A 9 -34.30 32.15 -36.32
CA CYS A 9 -33.53 32.94 -35.36
C CYS A 9 -32.22 32.23 -35.02
N CYS A 10 -31.16 33.01 -34.82
CA CYS A 10 -29.88 32.49 -34.33
C CYS A 10 -30.04 31.97 -32.89
N PHE A 11 -29.58 30.75 -32.60
CA PHE A 11 -29.63 30.12 -31.28
C PHE A 11 -28.96 30.98 -30.19
N THR A 12 -27.81 31.60 -30.49
CA THR A 12 -27.05 32.39 -29.50
C THR A 12 -27.63 33.78 -29.22
N CYS A 13 -28.04 34.54 -30.25
CA CYS A 13 -28.47 35.94 -30.08
C CYS A 13 -29.95 36.22 -30.35
N ASN A 14 -30.72 35.19 -30.72
CA ASN A 14 -32.16 35.24 -31.01
C ASN A 14 -32.61 36.26 -32.07
N LYS A 15 -31.67 36.80 -32.87
CA LYS A 15 -31.98 37.68 -33.99
C LYS A 15 -32.40 36.85 -35.20
N ALA A 16 -33.41 37.30 -35.94
CA ALA A 16 -33.88 36.73 -37.21
C ALA A 16 -32.87 36.95 -38.37
N LYS A 17 -31.63 36.51 -38.16
CA LYS A 17 -30.48 36.62 -39.07
C LYS A 17 -29.74 35.27 -39.16
N ALA A 18 -30.42 34.15 -38.89
CA ALA A 18 -29.76 32.86 -39.01
C ALA A 18 -29.45 32.60 -40.49
N THR A 19 -28.22 32.21 -40.78
CA THR A 19 -27.72 32.01 -42.14
C THR A 19 -27.49 30.53 -42.43
N SER A 20 -27.23 29.72 -41.40
CA SER A 20 -26.89 28.31 -41.58
C SER A 20 -27.19 27.49 -40.34
N LYS A 21 -27.51 26.21 -40.55
CA LYS A 21 -27.73 25.21 -39.51
C LYS A 21 -26.47 24.36 -39.34
N CYS A 22 -26.04 24.13 -38.10
CA CYS A 22 -24.96 23.18 -37.82
C CYS A 22 -25.51 21.74 -37.94
N ALA A 23 -24.87 20.88 -38.74
CA ALA A 23 -25.31 19.50 -38.91
C ALA A 23 -25.10 18.63 -37.67
N GLY A 24 -24.09 18.95 -36.83
CA GLY A 24 -23.79 18.19 -35.62
C GLY A 24 -24.77 18.45 -34.48
N CYS A 25 -24.96 19.72 -34.09
CA CYS A 25 -25.84 20.09 -32.97
C CYS A 25 -27.26 20.49 -33.40
N LEU A 26 -27.55 20.49 -34.70
CA LEU A 26 -28.84 20.84 -35.30
C LEU A 26 -29.38 22.24 -34.94
N LYS A 27 -28.54 23.15 -34.46
CA LYS A 27 -28.89 24.54 -34.11
C LYS A 27 -28.64 25.49 -35.28
N ASP A 28 -29.50 26.50 -35.42
CA ASP A 28 -29.37 27.58 -36.42
C ASP A 28 -28.54 28.74 -35.87
N PHE A 29 -27.59 29.25 -36.66
CA PHE A 29 -26.69 30.32 -36.25
C PHE A 29 -26.63 31.43 -37.29
N CYS A 30 -26.34 32.66 -36.86
CA CYS A 30 -25.86 33.71 -37.76
C CYS A 30 -24.36 33.51 -38.02
N PHE A 31 -23.84 34.12 -39.09
CA PHE A 31 -22.45 33.94 -39.54
C PHE A 31 -21.41 34.07 -38.40
N THR A 32 -21.49 35.10 -37.57
CA THR A 32 -20.58 35.33 -36.43
C THR A 32 -20.64 34.18 -35.41
N HIS A 33 -21.83 33.88 -34.88
CA HIS A 33 -21.95 32.82 -33.86
C HIS A 33 -21.71 31.41 -34.40
N LEU A 34 -21.82 31.21 -35.73
CA LEU A 34 -21.37 29.96 -36.35
C LEU A 34 -19.86 29.85 -36.32
N SER A 35 -19.14 30.96 -36.57
CA SER A 35 -17.68 31.03 -36.44
C SER A 35 -17.25 30.77 -34.99
N ASP A 36 -17.91 31.42 -34.03
CA ASP A 36 -17.63 31.22 -32.59
C ASP A 36 -17.88 29.78 -32.17
N HIS A 37 -19.00 29.18 -32.63
CA HIS A 37 -19.30 27.77 -32.37
C HIS A 37 -18.24 26.82 -32.93
N ARG A 38 -17.72 27.10 -34.13
CA ARG A 38 -16.63 26.31 -34.72
C ARG A 38 -15.31 26.49 -33.98
N GLN A 39 -15.02 27.71 -33.53
CA GLN A 39 -13.84 27.98 -32.70
C GLN A 39 -13.91 27.22 -31.37
N GLU A 40 -15.08 27.20 -30.73
CA GLU A 40 -15.30 26.44 -29.50
C GLU A 40 -15.08 24.93 -29.71
N LEU A 41 -15.56 24.36 -30.82
CA LEU A 41 -15.30 22.97 -31.16
C LEU A 41 -13.81 22.69 -31.39
N ALA A 42 -13.08 23.61 -32.01
CA ALA A 42 -11.63 23.49 -32.17
C ALA A 42 -10.92 23.51 -30.82
N ASN A 43 -11.29 24.42 -29.93
CA ASN A 43 -10.73 24.48 -28.57
C ASN A 43 -10.99 23.17 -27.79
N GLN A 44 -12.21 22.61 -27.89
CA GLN A 44 -12.54 21.33 -27.25
C GLN A 44 -11.72 20.17 -27.82
N LEU A 45 -11.42 20.18 -29.12
CA LEU A 45 -10.55 19.19 -29.74
C LEU A 45 -9.12 19.31 -29.22
N ASP A 46 -8.59 20.54 -29.15
CA ASP A 46 -7.26 20.80 -28.58
C ASP A 46 -7.17 20.29 -27.13
N GLU A 47 -8.22 20.51 -26.31
CA GLU A 47 -8.30 19.96 -24.95
C GLU A 47 -8.27 18.43 -24.93
N ILE A 48 -8.99 17.77 -25.85
CA ILE A 48 -8.98 16.30 -25.98
C ILE A 48 -7.58 15.81 -26.37
N GLU A 49 -6.89 16.51 -27.28
CA GLU A 49 -5.52 16.16 -27.68
C GLU A 49 -4.54 16.27 -26.51
N VAL A 50 -4.63 17.34 -25.71
CA VAL A 50 -3.83 17.50 -24.49
C VAL A 50 -4.11 16.37 -23.50
N HIS A 51 -5.37 16.05 -23.22
CA HIS A 51 -5.71 14.94 -22.32
C HIS A 51 -5.19 13.59 -22.83
N ARG A 52 -5.28 13.35 -24.15
CA ARG A 52 -4.76 12.14 -24.78
C ARG A 52 -3.24 12.04 -24.60
N ASP A 53 -2.50 13.13 -24.78
CA ASP A 53 -1.05 13.10 -24.63
C ASP A 53 -0.62 12.94 -23.17
N LEU A 54 -1.31 13.56 -22.21
CA LEU A 54 -1.11 13.31 -20.78
C LEU A 54 -1.36 11.85 -20.41
N PHE A 55 -2.45 11.26 -20.92
CA PHE A 55 -2.76 9.85 -20.68
C PHE A 55 -1.68 8.92 -21.28
N ARG A 56 -1.21 9.24 -22.50
CA ARG A 56 -0.13 8.47 -23.14
C ARG A 56 1.18 8.61 -22.37
N GLN A 57 1.48 9.77 -21.81
CA GLN A 57 2.62 9.94 -20.92
C GLN A 57 2.49 9.05 -19.68
N ALA A 58 1.35 9.06 -18.99
CA ALA A 58 1.12 8.23 -17.82
C ALA A 58 1.23 6.72 -18.12
N LEU A 59 0.72 6.27 -19.27
CA LEU A 59 0.89 4.89 -19.73
C LEU A 59 2.36 4.54 -19.99
N ASN A 60 3.11 5.44 -20.63
CA ASN A 60 4.54 5.23 -20.86
C ASN A 60 5.32 5.17 -19.56
N GLU A 61 5.00 6.01 -18.58
CA GLU A 61 5.63 6.00 -17.25
C GLU A 61 5.42 4.64 -16.57
N GLN A 62 4.19 4.13 -16.54
CA GLN A 62 3.89 2.80 -15.97
C GLN A 62 4.53 1.64 -16.75
N THR A 63 4.67 1.77 -18.07
CA THR A 63 5.32 0.74 -18.90
C THR A 63 6.84 0.75 -18.72
N THR A 64 7.42 1.93 -18.51
CA THR A 64 8.88 2.09 -18.34
C THR A 64 9.32 1.66 -16.95
N ASP A 65 8.54 1.99 -15.92
CA ASP A 65 8.78 1.57 -14.54
C ASP A 65 7.51 1.02 -13.88
N PRO A 66 7.24 -0.29 -14.03
CA PRO A 66 6.10 -0.95 -13.40
C PRO A 66 6.10 -0.88 -11.87
N GLN A 67 7.24 -0.61 -11.22
CA GLN A 67 7.33 -0.48 -9.76
C GLN A 67 6.62 0.77 -9.25
N THR A 68 6.42 1.79 -10.11
CA THR A 68 5.65 2.98 -9.76
C THR A 68 4.15 2.70 -9.63
N HIS A 69 3.67 1.56 -10.11
CA HIS A 69 2.26 1.23 -10.11
C HIS A 69 1.70 1.22 -8.67
N PRO A 70 0.53 1.81 -8.42
CA PRO A 70 -0.04 1.90 -7.07
C PRO A 70 -0.14 0.54 -6.34
N LEU A 71 -0.51 -0.53 -7.05
CA LEU A 71 -0.56 -1.88 -6.48
C LEU A 71 0.82 -2.42 -6.05
N MET A 72 1.92 -2.00 -6.68
CA MET A 72 3.27 -2.37 -6.20
C MET A 72 3.56 -1.68 -4.88
N LYS A 73 3.19 -0.40 -4.74
CA LYS A 73 3.34 0.33 -3.46
C LYS A 73 2.52 -0.29 -2.33
N GLU A 74 1.37 -0.87 -2.63
CA GLU A 74 0.58 -1.61 -1.63
C GLU A 74 1.32 -2.87 -1.15
N ILE A 75 2.00 -3.58 -2.05
CA ILE A 75 2.85 -4.72 -1.70
C ILE A 75 4.04 -4.27 -0.85
N ASP A 76 4.73 -3.21 -1.26
CA ASP A 76 5.88 -2.65 -0.54
C ASP A 76 5.48 -2.23 0.88
N GLN A 77 4.33 -1.57 1.01
CA GLN A 77 3.80 -1.15 2.30
C GLN A 77 3.48 -2.37 3.19
N TRP A 78 2.81 -3.38 2.63
CA TRP A 78 2.52 -4.62 3.35
C TRP A 78 3.80 -5.34 3.80
N GLU A 79 4.85 -5.36 2.97
CA GLU A 79 6.15 -5.95 3.31
C GLU A 79 6.78 -5.19 4.49
N GLN A 80 6.84 -3.86 4.41
CA GLN A 80 7.43 -3.04 5.47
C GLN A 80 6.69 -3.19 6.80
N ASP A 81 5.35 -3.17 6.77
CA ASP A 81 4.53 -3.34 7.97
C ASP A 81 4.70 -4.74 8.58
N SER A 82 4.85 -5.76 7.73
CA SER A 82 5.10 -7.13 8.17
C SER A 82 6.46 -7.28 8.86
N ILE A 83 7.51 -6.68 8.30
CA ILE A 83 8.86 -6.65 8.90
C ILE A 83 8.83 -5.92 10.25
N ASN A 84 8.18 -4.76 10.30
CA ASN A 84 8.05 -3.97 11.53
C ASN A 84 7.37 -4.79 12.64
N LYS A 85 6.28 -5.48 12.31
CA LYS A 85 5.55 -6.32 13.26
C LYS A 85 6.40 -7.46 13.82
N ILE A 86 7.23 -8.09 12.96
CA ILE A 86 8.19 -9.11 13.41
C ILE A 86 9.20 -8.51 14.39
N HIS A 87 9.76 -7.34 14.07
CA HIS A 87 10.73 -6.68 14.94
C HIS A 87 10.15 -6.27 16.29
N GLU A 88 8.93 -5.72 16.30
CA GLU A 88 8.23 -5.37 17.54
C GLU A 88 8.00 -6.60 18.42
N THR A 89 7.47 -7.68 17.84
CA THR A 89 7.24 -8.94 18.56
C THR A 89 8.54 -9.49 19.17
N VAL A 90 9.63 -9.50 18.39
CA VAL A 90 10.94 -9.96 18.88
C VAL A 90 11.46 -9.06 20.00
N LYS A 91 11.26 -7.74 19.90
CA LYS A 91 11.67 -6.79 20.94
C LYS A 91 10.92 -7.04 22.24
N GLU A 92 9.61 -7.24 22.17
CA GLU A 92 8.77 -7.56 23.34
C GLU A 92 9.20 -8.86 24.01
N VAL A 93 9.40 -9.94 23.24
CA VAL A 93 9.85 -11.23 23.76
C VAL A 93 11.23 -11.11 24.42
N ARG A 94 12.18 -10.40 23.78
CA ARG A 94 13.50 -10.13 24.35
C ARG A 94 13.42 -9.34 25.66
N GLN A 95 12.52 -8.36 25.73
CA GLN A 95 12.34 -7.55 26.94
C GLN A 95 11.78 -8.39 28.10
N VAL A 96 10.79 -9.24 27.85
CA VAL A 96 10.26 -10.17 28.86
C VAL A 96 11.35 -11.11 29.35
N LEU A 97 12.10 -11.71 28.42
CA LEU A 97 13.23 -12.59 28.76
C LEU A 97 14.28 -11.86 29.59
N PHE A 98 14.66 -10.64 29.19
CA PHE A 98 15.65 -9.83 29.91
C PHE A 98 15.21 -9.53 31.35
N GLN A 99 13.97 -9.08 31.54
CA GLN A 99 13.44 -8.79 32.88
C GLN A 99 13.43 -10.04 33.77
N HIS A 100 13.06 -11.17 33.20
CA HIS A 100 13.04 -12.43 33.93
C HIS A 100 14.46 -12.89 34.30
N THR A 101 15.40 -12.83 33.35
CA THR A 101 16.82 -13.16 33.59
C THR A 101 17.43 -12.25 34.65
N LEU A 102 17.18 -10.94 34.59
CA LEU A 102 17.68 -9.99 35.59
C LEU A 102 17.18 -10.34 37.00
N ARG A 103 15.87 -10.62 37.13
CA ARG A 103 15.28 -11.03 38.41
C ARG A 103 15.90 -12.32 38.93
N HIS A 104 16.07 -13.32 38.08
CA HIS A 104 16.68 -14.60 38.43
C HIS A 104 18.13 -14.43 38.88
N THR A 105 18.92 -13.63 38.17
CA THR A 105 20.30 -13.31 38.55
C THR A 105 20.37 -12.64 39.92
N ASN A 106 19.50 -11.67 40.20
CA ASN A 106 19.46 -11.01 41.52
C ASN A 106 19.12 -12.01 42.65
N GLN A 107 18.21 -12.96 42.40
CA GLN A 107 17.90 -14.01 43.37
C GLN A 107 19.09 -14.95 43.62
N LEU A 108 19.87 -15.26 42.58
CA LEU A 108 21.11 -16.03 42.74
C LEU A 108 22.17 -15.26 43.53
N GLU A 109 22.29 -13.95 43.29
CA GLU A 109 23.18 -13.08 44.05
C GLU A 109 22.81 -13.02 45.54
N GLU A 110 21.52 -12.88 45.86
CA GLU A 110 21.03 -12.93 47.25
C GLU A 110 21.38 -14.25 47.94
N LYS A 111 21.17 -15.39 47.26
CA LYS A 111 21.54 -16.72 47.78
C LYS A 111 23.05 -16.85 47.98
N LEU A 112 23.85 -16.36 47.03
CA LEU A 112 25.30 -16.38 47.13
C LEU A 112 25.80 -15.52 48.30
N ASN A 113 25.18 -14.35 48.52
CA ASN A 113 25.49 -13.48 49.65
C ASN A 113 25.14 -14.14 50.98
N LEU A 114 24.00 -14.82 51.08
CA LEU A 114 23.63 -15.61 52.25
C LEU A 114 24.67 -16.70 52.54
N LEU A 115 25.03 -17.47 51.52
CA LEU A 115 26.06 -18.51 51.62
C LEU A 115 27.41 -17.92 52.07
N THR A 116 27.81 -16.78 51.51
CA THR A 116 29.04 -16.08 51.87
C THR A 116 29.03 -15.65 53.34
N ASN A 117 27.90 -15.16 53.85
CA ASN A 117 27.77 -14.77 55.24
C ASN A 117 27.82 -15.98 56.18
N GLN A 118 27.21 -17.11 55.81
CA GLN A 118 27.32 -18.36 56.58
C GLN A 118 28.77 -18.85 56.66
N ILE A 119 29.49 -18.85 55.53
CA ILE A 119 30.91 -19.24 55.50
C ILE A 119 31.76 -18.33 56.40
N ARG A 120 31.50 -17.02 56.41
CA ARG A 120 32.21 -16.07 57.27
C ARG A 120 31.93 -16.31 58.74
N ALA A 121 30.65 -16.47 59.13
CA ALA A 121 30.26 -16.71 60.51
C ALA A 121 30.94 -17.97 61.08
N CYS A 122 30.88 -19.08 60.35
CA CYS A 122 31.54 -20.32 60.80
C CYS A 122 33.06 -20.18 60.90
N ARG A 123 33.67 -19.38 60.02
CA ARG A 123 35.12 -19.12 60.09
C ARG A 123 35.50 -18.28 61.32
N GLU A 124 34.62 -17.38 61.75
CA GLU A 124 34.84 -16.57 62.96
C GLU A 124 34.61 -17.38 64.24
N GLU A 125 33.70 -18.35 64.21
CA GLU A 125 33.37 -19.25 65.32
C GLU A 125 34.31 -20.48 65.43
N ASP A 126 35.16 -20.70 64.43
CA ASP A 126 36.11 -21.83 64.31
C ASP A 126 35.43 -23.21 64.42
N ASP A 127 34.20 -23.31 63.92
CA ASP A 127 33.26 -24.44 64.08
C ASP A 127 33.05 -25.26 62.78
N ILE A 128 33.99 -25.13 61.82
CA ILE A 128 33.88 -25.77 60.51
C ILE A 128 33.99 -27.29 60.61
N ILE A 129 32.97 -28.00 60.11
CA ILE A 129 32.97 -29.47 59.96
C ILE A 129 32.78 -29.91 58.50
N GLU A 130 33.16 -31.15 58.17
CA GLU A 130 33.18 -31.67 56.79
C GLU A 130 31.80 -31.64 56.11
N THR A 131 30.73 -31.75 56.90
CA THR A 131 29.36 -31.66 56.40
C THR A 131 29.02 -30.26 55.90
N ASP A 132 29.55 -29.20 56.51
CA ASP A 132 29.32 -27.82 56.07
C ASP A 132 30.07 -27.54 54.77
N LEU A 133 31.32 -27.99 54.67
CA LEU A 133 32.10 -27.91 53.42
C LEU A 133 31.39 -28.61 52.26
N SER A 134 30.88 -29.82 52.51
CA SER A 134 30.14 -30.59 51.51
C SER A 134 28.83 -29.89 51.11
N ARG A 135 28.09 -29.33 52.09
CA ARG A 135 26.85 -28.57 51.84
C ARG A 135 27.12 -27.36 50.96
N TRP A 136 28.07 -26.50 51.34
CA TRP A 136 28.38 -25.28 50.60
C TRP A 136 28.92 -25.57 49.20
N HIS A 137 29.73 -26.62 49.04
CA HIS A 137 30.19 -27.05 47.72
C HIS A 137 29.02 -27.43 46.81
N ASN A 138 28.08 -28.24 47.32
CA ASN A 138 26.89 -28.63 46.57
C ASN A 138 25.98 -27.44 46.24
N GLU A 139 25.80 -26.50 47.18
CA GLU A 139 25.03 -25.27 46.93
C GLU A 139 25.67 -24.41 45.84
N LEU A 140 27.00 -24.27 45.82
CA LEU A 140 27.71 -23.57 44.74
C LEU A 140 27.51 -24.24 43.38
N ILE A 141 27.56 -25.58 43.31
CA ILE A 141 27.27 -26.32 42.07
C ILE A 141 25.85 -26.02 41.60
N GLN A 142 24.86 -26.08 42.50
CA GLN A 142 23.46 -25.80 42.16
C GLN A 142 23.24 -24.36 41.70
N LEU A 143 23.88 -23.38 42.34
CA LEU A 143 23.81 -21.97 41.92
C LEU A 143 24.40 -21.80 40.52
N ASN A 144 25.52 -22.47 40.23
CA ASN A 144 26.15 -22.42 38.91
C ASN A 144 25.26 -23.06 37.82
N GLU A 145 24.64 -24.20 38.12
CA GLU A 145 23.68 -24.84 37.20
C GLU A 145 22.48 -23.94 36.91
N GLN A 146 21.93 -23.29 37.95
CA GLN A 146 20.80 -22.36 37.82
C GLN A 146 21.17 -21.07 37.07
N LEU A 147 22.43 -20.65 37.10
CA LEU A 147 22.92 -19.49 36.35
C LEU A 147 22.97 -19.79 34.84
N ILE A 148 23.45 -20.98 34.47
CA ILE A 148 23.61 -21.39 33.06
C ILE A 148 22.25 -21.74 32.45
N LYS A 149 21.38 -22.42 33.21
CA LYS A 149 20.09 -22.90 32.72
C LYS A 149 18.97 -22.64 33.74
N PRO A 150 18.31 -21.47 33.68
CA PRO A 150 17.13 -21.22 34.49
C PRO A 150 16.02 -22.22 34.11
N GLN A 151 15.53 -22.97 35.09
CA GLN A 151 14.55 -24.06 34.86
C GLN A 151 13.14 -23.54 34.51
N ASN A 152 12.89 -22.25 34.67
CA ASN A 152 11.59 -21.61 34.57
C ASN A 152 11.36 -20.84 33.25
N ILE A 153 12.27 -20.95 32.27
CA ILE A 153 12.14 -20.28 30.97
C ILE A 153 12.09 -21.31 29.86
N ILE A 154 11.01 -21.30 29.08
CA ILE A 154 10.85 -22.11 27.86
C ILE A 154 10.40 -21.17 26.74
N ILE A 155 11.10 -21.21 25.61
CA ILE A 155 10.66 -20.52 24.40
C ILE A 155 9.68 -21.45 23.68
N GLN A 156 8.46 -20.97 23.48
CA GLN A 156 7.41 -21.68 22.74
C GLN A 156 7.07 -20.90 21.46
N TYR A 157 6.54 -21.61 20.46
CA TYR A 157 6.17 -21.05 19.18
C TYR A 157 4.67 -21.19 18.98
N ASP A 158 4.00 -20.06 18.74
CA ASP A 158 2.57 -20.07 18.45
C ASP A 158 2.31 -20.56 17.03
N SER A 159 1.22 -21.31 16.87
CA SER A 159 0.80 -21.87 15.57
C SER A 159 0.08 -20.83 14.68
N THR A 160 -0.29 -19.68 15.25
CA THR A 160 -1.00 -18.60 14.53
C THR A 160 -0.02 -17.72 13.78
N SER A 161 -0.35 -17.38 12.52
CA SER A 161 0.51 -16.53 11.70
C SER A 161 0.56 -15.10 12.22
N LEU A 162 1.77 -14.62 12.52
CA LEU A 162 2.01 -13.23 12.91
C LEU A 162 1.73 -12.25 11.75
N VAL A 163 2.00 -12.68 10.52
CA VAL A 163 1.88 -11.90 9.29
C VAL A 163 0.85 -12.56 8.36
N ASN A 164 -0.09 -11.77 7.83
CA ASN A 164 -1.15 -12.24 6.94
C ASN A 164 -0.64 -12.35 5.51
N LYS A 165 -0.74 -13.53 4.88
CA LYS A 165 -0.29 -13.74 3.50
C LYS A 165 -1.05 -12.84 2.50
N ILE A 166 -0.32 -12.04 1.71
CA ILE A 166 -0.85 -11.31 0.56
C ILE A 166 -0.94 -12.21 -0.67
N HIS A 167 -1.96 -12.01 -1.51
CA HIS A 167 -2.14 -12.70 -2.79
C HIS A 167 -2.74 -11.75 -3.82
N VAL A 168 -2.42 -11.96 -5.08
CA VAL A 168 -2.98 -11.21 -6.21
C VAL A 168 -3.98 -12.11 -6.91
N ASP A 169 -5.23 -11.67 -7.02
CA ASP A 169 -6.26 -12.36 -7.78
C ASP A 169 -6.51 -11.63 -9.10
N ILE A 170 -6.26 -12.31 -10.22
CA ILE A 170 -6.39 -11.72 -11.56
C ILE A 170 -7.68 -12.23 -12.17
N SER A 171 -8.77 -11.49 -11.93
CA SER A 171 -10.02 -11.74 -12.63
C SER A 171 -9.92 -11.26 -14.08
N SER A 172 -9.94 -12.20 -15.02
CA SER A 172 -10.05 -11.86 -16.45
C SER A 172 -11.44 -11.29 -16.72
N ASN A 173 -11.57 -9.97 -16.75
CA ASN A 173 -12.83 -9.34 -17.10
C ASN A 173 -13.12 -9.59 -18.59
N LYS A 174 -14.27 -10.23 -18.88
CA LYS A 174 -14.76 -10.42 -20.25
C LYS A 174 -14.80 -9.05 -20.94
N ALA A 175 -14.16 -8.97 -22.10
CA ALA A 175 -14.17 -7.78 -22.94
C ALA A 175 -15.61 -7.24 -23.08
N HIS A 176 -15.84 -6.01 -22.62
CA HIS A 176 -16.99 -5.25 -23.06
C HIS A 176 -16.68 -4.81 -24.49
N THR A 177 -17.08 -5.63 -25.47
CA THR A 177 -17.03 -5.28 -26.88
C THR A 177 -17.96 -4.10 -27.10
N ILE A 178 -17.39 -2.92 -27.28
CA ILE A 178 -18.09 -1.80 -27.92
C ILE A 178 -18.06 -2.11 -29.42
N ASP A 179 -18.92 -3.02 -29.85
CA ASP A 179 -19.25 -3.19 -31.26
C ASP A 179 -20.43 -2.27 -31.60
N GLU A 180 -20.15 -1.09 -32.15
CA GLU A 180 -21.08 -0.44 -33.08
C GLU A 180 -20.45 -0.38 -34.48
N PRO A 181 -21.16 -0.81 -35.53
CA PRO A 181 -20.60 -0.91 -36.86
C PRO A 181 -20.51 0.46 -37.53
N ILE A 182 -19.29 0.85 -37.91
CA ILE A 182 -19.06 1.91 -38.89
C ILE A 182 -19.65 1.44 -40.22
N LYS A 183 -20.82 1.94 -40.58
CA LYS A 183 -21.31 1.90 -41.97
C LYS A 183 -20.50 2.90 -42.79
N SER A 184 -19.44 2.45 -43.45
CA SER A 184 -18.81 3.17 -44.54
C SER A 184 -19.79 3.26 -45.71
N ASN A 185 -20.36 4.45 -45.92
CA ASN A 185 -21.09 4.76 -47.13
C ASN A 185 -20.07 5.17 -48.20
N GLU A 186 -19.69 4.23 -49.07
CA GLU A 186 -18.95 4.51 -50.28
C GLU A 186 -19.85 5.31 -51.24
N GLY A 187 -19.57 6.60 -51.38
CA GLY A 187 -20.23 7.50 -52.32
C GLY A 187 -19.21 8.19 -53.21
N ASN A 188 -18.97 7.57 -54.38
CA ASN A 188 -18.38 8.11 -55.61
C ASN A 188 -17.89 9.57 -55.59
N CYS A 189 -16.57 9.75 -55.70
CA CYS A 189 -15.99 10.96 -56.28
C CYS A 189 -15.38 10.60 -57.64
N CYS A 190 -16.13 10.88 -58.72
CA CYS A 190 -15.62 10.82 -60.09
C CYS A 190 -14.53 11.88 -60.27
N VAL A 191 -13.30 11.44 -60.50
CA VAL A 191 -12.22 12.27 -61.04
C VAL A 191 -12.32 12.17 -62.55
N SER A 192 -12.86 13.20 -63.21
CA SER A 192 -12.76 13.36 -64.65
C SER A 192 -11.58 14.27 -64.95
N PHE A 193 -10.49 13.68 -65.42
CA PHE A 193 -9.42 14.35 -66.15
C PHE A 193 -9.92 14.70 -67.55
N LEU A 194 -9.89 15.99 -67.89
CA LEU A 194 -9.57 16.52 -69.22
C LEU A 194 -8.85 17.86 -69.05
#